data_AF-A0A0D2L804-F1
#
_entry.id   AF-A0A0D2L804-F1
#
_cell.length_a   1.000
_cell.length_b   1.000
_cell.length_c   1.000
_cell.angle_alpha   90.00
_cell.angle_beta   90.00
_cell.angle_gamma   90.00
#
_symmetry.space_group_name_H-M   'P 1'
#
loop_
_entity.id
_entity.type
_entity.pdbx_description
1 polymer ?
#
loop_
_entity_poly.entity_id
_entity_poly.type
_entity_poly.pdbx_seq_one_letter_code
_entity_poly.pdbx_strand_id
1 'polypeptide(L)'
;IPFGFCAYGRDVAGDLAGARLIILYHKLLEASSFAEFFAPYEASQLPALFTSKGLGDELHRDHPTVVDILKISPRPQPSVWFLRQFVFREVEVDEKNLCFLVPCCRVLADYGFMNSKTLVDFMDMCRMYKKLFADTTCDPLDLHRAFIAGKLYAYVRKFVKFPEKERYRRLL
;
A
#
# COMPACT_ATOMS: atom_id res chain seq x y z
N ILE A 1 2.60 -3.96 15.38
CA ILE A 1 1.46 -3.92 14.44
C ILE A 1 1.85 -2.98 13.30
N PRO A 2 1.85 -3.40 12.02
CA PRO A 2 2.30 -2.54 10.92
C PRO A 2 1.14 -1.62 10.51
N PHE A 3 0.78 -0.67 11.37
CA PHE A 3 -0.24 0.32 11.03
C PHE A 3 0.36 1.41 10.14
N GLY A 4 -0.34 1.79 9.07
CA GLY A 4 -0.12 3.04 8.33
C GLY A 4 1.17 3.16 7.49
N PHE A 5 2.20 2.33 7.72
CA PHE A 5 3.43 2.34 6.91
C PHE A 5 3.21 1.95 5.45
N CYS A 6 2.06 1.38 5.10
CA CYS A 6 1.69 1.09 3.72
C CYS A 6 1.17 2.33 2.95
N ALA A 7 0.93 3.45 3.65
CA ALA A 7 0.38 4.68 3.06
C ALA A 7 1.45 5.62 2.47
N TYR A 8 2.72 5.50 2.85
CA TYR A 8 3.78 6.42 2.42
C TYR A 8 4.84 5.74 1.55
N GLY A 9 5.35 6.48 0.56
CA GLY A 9 6.58 6.14 -0.15
C GLY A 9 7.81 6.47 0.72
N ARG A 10 9.00 6.07 0.27
CA ARG A 10 10.29 6.43 0.90
C ARG A 10 10.93 7.70 0.32
N ASP A 11 10.12 8.57 -0.27
CA ASP A 11 10.57 9.91 -0.64
C ASP A 11 10.57 10.82 0.60
N VAL A 12 11.28 11.95 0.54
CA VAL A 12 11.39 12.88 1.69
C VAL A 12 10.02 13.30 2.22
N ALA A 13 9.04 13.50 1.34
CA ALA A 13 7.67 13.82 1.73
C ALA A 13 6.98 12.65 2.46
N GLY A 14 7.17 11.42 1.98
CA GLY A 14 6.68 10.19 2.61
C GLY A 14 7.34 9.91 3.95
N ASP A 15 8.65 10.13 4.10
CA ASP A 15 9.36 9.96 5.36
C ASP A 15 8.89 10.96 6.42
N LEU A 16 8.71 12.24 6.04
CA LEU A 16 8.16 13.26 6.93
C LEU A 16 6.71 12.96 7.33
N ALA A 17 5.89 12.48 6.39
CA ALA A 17 4.52 12.06 6.69
C ALA A 17 4.49 10.82 7.61
N GLY A 18 5.37 9.86 7.38
CA GLY A 18 5.56 8.70 8.25
C GLY A 18 5.96 9.10 9.67
N ALA A 19 6.91 10.02 9.81
CA ALA A 19 7.33 10.56 11.10
C ALA A 19 6.19 11.25 11.85
N ARG A 20 5.39 12.08 11.16
CA ARG A 20 4.20 12.72 11.76
C ARG A 20 3.17 11.69 12.22
N LEU A 21 2.94 10.64 11.43
CA LEU A 21 2.04 9.56 11.82
C LEU A 21 2.54 8.83 13.07
N ILE A 22 3.84 8.56 13.18
CA ILE A 22 4.44 7.95 14.37
C ILE A 22 4.15 8.82 15.61
N ILE A 23 4.36 10.14 15.50
CA ILE A 23 4.07 11.08 16.59
C ILE A 23 2.60 11.02 17.00
N LEU A 24 1.68 10.97 16.04
CA LEU A 24 0.25 10.84 16.31
C LEU A 24 -0.10 9.54 17.07
N TYR A 25 0.48 8.41 16.68
CA TYR A 25 0.28 7.15 17.40
C TYR A 25 0.86 7.21 18.81
N HIS A 26 2.02 7.83 19.01
CA HIS A 26 2.58 8.02 20.34
C HIS A 26 1.65 8.83 21.24
N LYS A 27 1.18 10.00 20.78
CA LYS A 27 0.20 10.82 21.51
C LYS A 27 -1.07 10.04 21.85
N LEU A 28 -1.57 9.23 20.91
CA LEU A 28 -2.76 8.40 21.12
C LEU A 28 -2.55 7.37 22.24
N LEU A 29 -1.41 6.67 22.21
CA LEU A 29 -1.07 5.64 23.19
C LEU A 29 -0.78 6.23 24.57
N GLU A 30 -0.21 7.43 24.66
CA GLU A 30 -0.02 8.14 25.93
C GLU A 30 -1.36 8.59 26.54
N ALA A 31 -2.33 8.96 25.70
CA ALA A 31 -3.65 9.43 26.12
C ALA A 31 -4.68 8.31 26.33
N SER A 32 -4.31 7.04 26.13
CA SER A 32 -5.24 5.90 26.17
C SER A 32 -4.66 4.74 26.97
N SER A 33 -5.47 4.12 27.82
CA SER A 33 -5.16 2.80 28.36
C SER A 33 -5.16 1.73 27.27
N PHE A 34 -4.57 0.57 27.55
CA PHE A 34 -4.59 -0.55 26.63
C PHE A 34 -6.01 -0.95 26.22
N ALA A 35 -6.96 -0.99 27.17
CA ALA A 35 -8.35 -1.36 26.88
C ALA A 35 -9.05 -0.32 25.99
N GLU A 36 -8.82 0.98 26.25
CA GLU A 36 -9.34 2.07 25.41
C GLU A 36 -8.76 2.05 23.99
N PHE A 37 -7.55 1.53 23.80
CA PHE A 37 -6.97 1.37 22.46
C PHE A 37 -7.45 0.09 21.78
N PHE A 38 -7.45 -1.03 22.51
CA PHE A 38 -7.64 -2.36 21.95
C PHE A 38 -9.08 -2.58 21.47
N ALA A 39 -10.09 -2.15 22.24
CA ALA A 39 -11.49 -2.34 21.84
C ALA A 39 -11.84 -1.58 20.53
N PRO A 40 -11.48 -0.30 20.36
CA PRO A 40 -11.64 0.40 19.07
C PRO A 40 -10.79 -0.18 17.95
N TYR A 41 -9.61 -0.73 18.24
CA TYR A 41 -8.82 -1.45 17.26
C TYR A 41 -9.58 -2.65 16.71
N GLU A 42 -10.04 -3.57 17.56
CA GLU A 42 -10.79 -4.75 17.12
C GLU A 42 -12.08 -4.39 16.37
N ALA A 43 -12.74 -3.29 16.77
CA ALA A 43 -13.96 -2.81 16.16
C ALA A 43 -13.77 -1.98 14.87
N SER A 44 -12.53 -1.78 14.39
CA SER A 44 -12.23 -0.89 13.24
C SER A 44 -12.64 0.57 13.46
N GLN A 45 -12.58 1.03 14.71
CA GLN A 45 -12.97 2.37 15.15
C GLN A 45 -11.79 3.21 15.65
N LEU A 46 -10.55 2.85 15.29
CA LEU A 46 -9.37 3.69 15.62
C LEU A 46 -9.52 5.15 15.16
N PRO A 47 -10.10 5.50 13.99
CA PRO A 47 -10.30 6.90 13.63
C PRO A 47 -11.18 7.65 14.64
N ALA A 48 -12.22 7.00 15.19
CA ALA A 48 -13.07 7.58 16.21
C ALA A 48 -12.32 7.77 17.54
N LEU A 49 -11.42 6.85 17.88
CA LEU A 49 -10.53 7.00 19.04
C LEU A 49 -9.61 8.22 18.87
N PHE A 50 -8.97 8.38 17.71
CA PHE A 50 -8.18 9.58 17.40
C PHE A 50 -8.99 10.86 17.58
N THR A 51 -10.22 10.91 17.05
CA THR A 51 -11.12 12.07 17.25
C THR A 51 -11.45 12.30 18.73
N SER A 52 -11.75 11.24 19.50
CA SER A 52 -12.07 11.35 20.92
C SER A 52 -10.92 11.91 21.78
N LYS A 53 -9.67 11.72 21.34
CA LYS A 53 -8.47 12.23 22.01
C LYS A 53 -7.99 13.58 21.41
N GLY A 54 -8.77 14.22 20.54
CA GLY A 54 -8.44 15.50 19.92
C GLY A 54 -7.38 15.43 18.82
N LEU A 55 -7.07 14.24 18.33
CA LEU A 55 -6.05 13.97 17.30
C LEU A 55 -6.65 13.72 15.91
N GLY A 56 -7.98 13.72 15.81
CA GLY A 56 -8.72 13.38 14.59
C GLY A 56 -8.44 14.35 13.43
N ASP A 57 -8.42 15.66 13.69
CA ASP A 57 -8.26 16.66 12.62
C ASP A 57 -6.88 16.58 11.96
N GLU A 58 -5.82 16.38 12.77
CA GLU A 58 -4.45 16.17 12.28
C GLU A 58 -4.36 14.88 11.45
N LEU A 59 -4.96 13.78 11.92
CA LEU A 59 -5.01 12.52 11.20
C LEU A 59 -5.73 12.64 9.83
N HIS A 60 -6.91 13.26 9.79
CA HIS A 60 -7.70 13.35 8.55
C HIS A 60 -7.05 14.27 7.51
N ARG A 61 -6.46 15.38 7.97
CA ARG A 61 -5.80 16.35 7.08
C ARG A 61 -4.49 15.80 6.52
N ASP A 62 -3.66 15.21 7.37
CA ASP A 62 -2.28 14.90 6.99
C ASP A 62 -2.13 13.44 6.49
N HIS A 63 -3.09 12.57 6.83
CA HIS A 63 -3.00 11.12 6.60
C HIS A 63 -4.32 10.48 6.11
N PRO A 64 -5.00 11.01 5.08
CA PRO A 64 -6.32 10.52 4.64
C PRO A 64 -6.32 9.02 4.25
N THR A 65 -5.29 8.54 3.56
CA THR A 65 -5.15 7.12 3.20
C THR A 65 -5.04 6.20 4.42
N VAL A 66 -4.45 6.70 5.51
CA VAL A 66 -4.32 5.93 6.76
C VAL A 66 -5.67 5.82 7.45
N VAL A 67 -6.50 6.87 7.38
CA VAL A 67 -7.88 6.81 7.90
C VAL A 67 -8.65 5.67 7.26
N ASP A 68 -8.55 5.52 5.93
CA ASP A 68 -9.25 4.43 5.23
C ASP A 68 -8.74 3.04 5.62
N ILE A 69 -7.43 2.89 5.80
CA ILE A 69 -6.82 1.66 6.33
C ILE A 69 -7.33 1.34 7.74
N LEU A 70 -7.46 2.36 8.60
CA LEU A 70 -7.89 2.19 9.98
C LEU A 70 -9.37 1.87 10.13
N LYS A 71 -10.22 2.32 9.20
CA LYS A 71 -11.65 1.95 9.14
C LYS A 71 -11.90 0.48 8.83
N ILE A 72 -10.89 -0.24 8.35
CA ILE A 72 -10.99 -1.67 8.02
C ILE A 72 -10.06 -2.56 8.87
N SER A 73 -9.12 -1.99 9.62
CA SER A 73 -8.23 -2.73 10.53
C SER A 73 -9.01 -3.32 11.74
N PRO A 74 -8.72 -4.52 12.25
CA PRO A 74 -7.61 -5.41 11.95
C PRO A 74 -7.83 -6.35 10.75
N ARG A 75 -8.92 -6.17 9.99
CA ARG A 75 -9.27 -7.08 8.89
C ARG A 75 -8.17 -7.09 7.83
N PRO A 76 -8.07 -8.18 7.04
CA PRO A 76 -7.08 -8.28 5.97
C PRO A 76 -7.14 -7.06 5.07
N GLN A 77 -6.02 -6.34 5.02
CA GLN A 77 -5.88 -5.17 4.16
C GLN A 77 -5.83 -5.61 2.69
N PRO A 78 -6.44 -4.84 1.77
CA PRO A 78 -6.27 -5.04 0.33
C PRO A 78 -4.80 -5.25 -0.03
N SER A 79 -4.50 -6.31 -0.78
CA SER A 79 -3.12 -6.70 -1.11
C SER A 79 -2.37 -5.60 -1.88
N VAL A 80 -3.11 -4.66 -2.48
CA VAL A 80 -2.60 -3.52 -3.24
C VAL A 80 -1.73 -2.58 -2.39
N TRP A 81 -2.00 -2.49 -1.09
CA TRP A 81 -1.19 -1.67 -0.20
C TRP A 81 0.22 -2.22 -0.05
N PHE A 82 0.35 -3.55 -0.01
CA PHE A 82 1.65 -4.23 0.00
C PHE A 82 2.35 -4.11 -1.37
N LEU A 83 1.59 -4.17 -2.46
CA LEU A 83 2.14 -3.93 -3.80
C LEU A 83 2.71 -2.51 -3.92
N ARG A 84 1.94 -1.50 -3.52
CA ARG A 84 2.36 -0.10 -3.57
C ARG A 84 3.62 0.12 -2.74
N GLN A 85 3.64 -0.39 -1.50
CA GLN A 85 4.82 -0.33 -0.66
C GLN A 85 6.01 -1.01 -1.34
N PHE A 86 5.82 -2.20 -1.91
CA PHE A 86 6.87 -2.97 -2.55
C PHE A 86 7.52 -2.23 -3.72
N VAL A 87 6.75 -1.64 -4.63
CA VAL A 87 7.29 -0.98 -5.83
C VAL A 87 7.95 0.38 -5.56
N PHE A 88 7.67 0.99 -4.42
CA PHE A 88 8.37 2.19 -3.93
C PHE A 88 9.53 1.88 -2.98
N ARG A 89 9.79 0.61 -2.66
CA ARG A 89 11.03 0.25 -1.96
C ARG A 89 12.20 0.45 -2.91
N GLU A 90 13.02 1.45 -2.63
CA GLU A 90 14.36 1.52 -3.19
C GLU A 90 15.20 0.41 -2.54
N VAL A 91 15.51 -0.63 -3.30
CA VAL A 91 16.44 -1.69 -2.90
C VAL A 91 17.56 -1.66 -3.92
N GLU A 92 18.78 -1.45 -3.46
CA GLU A 92 19.96 -1.68 -4.30
C GLU A 92 20.00 -3.17 -4.66
N VAL A 93 19.91 -3.46 -5.95
CA VAL A 93 19.93 -4.83 -6.44
C VAL A 93 21.38 -5.31 -6.38
N ASP A 94 21.71 -6.05 -5.34
CA ASP A 94 22.89 -6.92 -5.32
C ASP A 94 22.45 -8.40 -5.24
N GLU A 95 23.35 -9.32 -5.59
CA GLU A 95 23.08 -10.77 -5.56
C GLU A 95 22.75 -11.29 -4.15
N LYS A 96 23.09 -10.55 -3.09
CA LYS A 96 22.83 -10.92 -1.69
C LYS A 96 21.43 -10.50 -1.22
N ASN A 97 20.80 -9.55 -1.92
CA ASN A 97 19.52 -8.94 -1.56
C ASN A 97 18.35 -9.39 -2.45
N LEU A 98 18.54 -10.40 -3.29
CA LEU A 98 17.49 -10.96 -4.17
C LEU A 98 16.22 -11.39 -3.40
N CYS A 99 16.35 -11.84 -2.14
CA CYS A 99 15.20 -12.19 -1.30
C CYS A 99 14.33 -10.98 -0.91
N PHE A 100 14.89 -9.77 -0.87
CA PHE A 100 14.15 -8.52 -0.62
C PHE A 100 13.42 -7.99 -1.85
N LEU A 101 13.74 -8.55 -3.02
CA LEU A 101 13.03 -8.25 -4.28
C LEU A 101 11.77 -9.10 -4.43
N VAL A 102 11.46 -10.04 -3.53
CA VAL A 102 10.26 -10.86 -3.65
C VAL A 102 9.13 -10.23 -2.81
N PRO A 103 8.00 -9.84 -3.41
CA PRO A 103 6.87 -9.32 -2.65
C PRO A 103 6.17 -10.46 -1.90
N CYS A 104 5.26 -10.11 -0.98
CA CYS A 104 4.53 -11.13 -0.23
C CYS A 104 3.68 -12.01 -1.17
N CYS A 105 3.33 -13.22 -0.72
CA CYS A 105 2.61 -14.21 -1.53
C CYS A 105 1.30 -13.67 -2.14
N ARG A 106 0.59 -12.79 -1.42
CA ARG A 106 -0.62 -12.12 -1.92
C ARG A 106 -0.31 -11.23 -3.12
N VAL A 107 0.77 -10.44 -3.05
CA VAL A 107 1.16 -9.57 -4.17
C VAL A 107 1.64 -10.39 -5.36
N LEU A 108 2.35 -11.49 -5.11
CA LEU A 108 2.77 -12.41 -6.16
C LEU A 108 1.56 -12.93 -6.95
N ALA A 109 0.54 -13.39 -6.23
CA ALA A 109 -0.66 -13.99 -6.80
C ALA A 109 -1.59 -12.97 -7.46
N ASP A 110 -1.85 -11.86 -6.77
CA ASP A 110 -2.94 -10.95 -7.15
C ASP A 110 -2.57 -10.01 -8.31
N TYR A 111 -1.27 -9.76 -8.52
CA TYR A 111 -0.81 -8.71 -9.43
C TYR A 111 0.09 -9.21 -10.55
N GLY A 112 0.04 -10.51 -10.87
CA GLY A 112 0.65 -11.07 -12.07
C GLY A 112 2.15 -11.37 -11.98
N PHE A 113 2.78 -11.17 -10.82
CA PHE A 113 4.20 -11.48 -10.66
C PHE A 113 4.49 -13.00 -10.72
N MET A 114 3.52 -13.87 -10.37
CA MET A 114 3.67 -15.32 -10.60
C MET A 114 3.76 -15.69 -12.10
N ASN A 115 3.30 -14.82 -13.01
CA ASN A 115 3.35 -15.04 -14.45
C ASN A 115 4.70 -14.58 -15.07
N SER A 116 5.53 -13.88 -14.30
CA SER A 116 6.85 -13.41 -14.71
C SER A 116 7.84 -14.57 -14.71
N LYS A 117 8.27 -15.00 -15.91
CA LYS A 117 9.21 -16.14 -16.07
C LYS A 117 10.67 -15.71 -16.06
N THR A 118 10.93 -14.40 -16.15
CA THR A 118 12.28 -13.83 -16.25
C THR A 118 12.42 -12.65 -15.29
N LEU A 119 13.67 -12.35 -14.90
CA LEU A 119 13.97 -11.13 -14.13
C LEU A 119 13.56 -9.86 -14.88
N VAL A 120 13.61 -9.89 -16.22
CA VAL A 120 13.17 -8.77 -17.07
C VAL A 120 11.66 -8.56 -16.95
N ASP A 121 10.85 -9.62 -17.05
CA ASP A 121 9.39 -9.56 -16.81
C ASP A 121 9.09 -9.00 -15.42
N PHE A 122 9.81 -9.48 -14.40
CA PHE A 122 9.64 -9.03 -13.03
C PHE A 122 9.94 -7.53 -12.87
N MET A 123 11.09 -7.07 -13.38
CA MET A 123 11.52 -5.68 -13.29
C MET A 123 10.60 -4.74 -14.09
N ASP A 124 10.10 -5.18 -15.24
CA ASP A 124 9.14 -4.42 -16.04
C ASP A 124 7.80 -4.27 -15.31
N MET A 125 7.32 -5.31 -14.64
CA MET A 125 6.14 -5.25 -13.78
C MET A 125 6.33 -4.26 -12.61
N CYS A 126 7.50 -4.26 -11.96
CA CYS A 126 7.84 -3.27 -10.92
C CYS A 126 7.79 -1.84 -11.47
N ARG A 127 8.41 -1.57 -12.61
CA ARG A 127 8.41 -0.24 -13.25
C ARG A 127 7.00 0.20 -13.65
N MET A 128 6.21 -0.73 -14.20
CA MET A 128 4.82 -0.48 -14.60
C MET A 128 3.96 -0.09 -13.41
N TYR A 129 4.00 -0.86 -12.32
CA TYR A 129 3.24 -0.53 -11.11
C TYR A 129 3.75 0.73 -10.41
N LYS A 130 5.06 0.98 -10.39
CA LYS A 130 5.63 2.25 -9.89
C LYS A 130 5.09 3.45 -10.68
N LYS A 131 5.04 3.34 -12.01
CA LYS A 131 4.46 4.37 -12.89
C LYS A 131 2.96 4.54 -12.64
N LEU A 132 2.23 3.44 -12.46
CA LEU A 132 0.80 3.45 -12.17
C LEU A 132 0.51 4.22 -10.86
N PHE A 133 1.22 3.93 -9.77
CA PHE A 133 1.00 4.60 -8.48
C PHE A 133 1.62 6.00 -8.38
N ALA A 134 2.48 6.38 -9.34
CA ALA A 134 2.94 7.76 -9.47
C ALA A 134 1.88 8.68 -10.10
N ASP A 135 0.88 8.10 -10.79
CA ASP A 135 -0.26 8.85 -11.31
C ASP A 135 -1.24 9.16 -10.16
N THR A 136 -1.47 10.44 -9.89
CA THR A 136 -2.34 10.91 -8.80
C THR A 136 -3.81 10.57 -9.02
N THR A 137 -4.21 10.18 -10.24
CA THR A 137 -5.57 9.75 -10.55
C THR A 137 -5.80 8.26 -10.32
N CYS A 138 -4.74 7.48 -10.05
CA CYS A 138 -4.86 6.06 -9.75
C CYS A 138 -5.11 5.85 -8.25
N ASP A 139 -6.35 5.50 -7.89
CA ASP A 139 -6.66 4.97 -6.56
C ASP A 139 -6.16 3.51 -6.44
N PRO A 140 -5.27 3.17 -5.48
CA PRO A 140 -4.88 1.79 -5.22
C PRO A 140 -6.07 0.85 -4.98
N LEU A 141 -7.15 1.32 -4.35
CA LEU A 141 -8.33 0.49 -4.12
C LEU A 141 -9.06 0.13 -5.41
N ASP A 142 -9.05 1.00 -6.42
CA ASP A 142 -9.62 0.70 -7.73
C ASP A 142 -8.81 -0.38 -8.47
N LEU A 143 -7.49 -0.37 -8.32
CA LEU A 143 -6.65 -1.46 -8.82
C LEU A 143 -6.99 -2.80 -8.14
N HIS A 144 -7.22 -2.79 -6.82
CA HIS A 144 -7.63 -3.99 -6.10
C HIS A 144 -9.01 -4.50 -6.54
N ARG A 145 -9.98 -3.58 -6.75
CA ARG A 145 -11.30 -3.93 -7.30
C ARG A 145 -11.19 -4.51 -8.71
N ALA A 146 -10.29 -3.96 -9.54
CA ALA A 146 -10.04 -4.48 -10.87
C ALA A 146 -9.45 -5.90 -10.86
N PHE A 147 -8.54 -6.18 -9.91
CA PHE A 147 -8.04 -7.54 -9.66
C PHE A 147 -9.20 -8.49 -9.30
N ILE A 148 -10.01 -8.15 -8.29
CA ILE A 148 -11.15 -8.98 -7.85
C ILE A 148 -12.12 -9.26 -9.02
N ALA A 149 -12.31 -8.27 -9.90
CA ALA A 149 -13.18 -8.39 -11.07
C ALA A 149 -12.55 -9.12 -12.27
N GLY A 150 -11.30 -9.58 -12.19
CA GLY A 150 -10.57 -10.22 -13.30
C GLY A 150 -10.27 -9.26 -14.46
N LYS A 151 -10.16 -7.95 -14.17
CA LYS A 151 -10.00 -6.86 -15.15
C LYS A 151 -8.69 -6.10 -14.98
N LEU A 152 -7.67 -6.74 -14.39
CA LEU A 152 -6.40 -6.11 -14.03
C LEU A 152 -5.71 -5.46 -15.26
N TYR A 153 -5.49 -6.23 -16.33
CA TYR A 153 -4.93 -5.71 -17.58
C TYR A 153 -5.72 -4.51 -18.15
N ALA A 154 -7.05 -4.61 -18.14
CA ALA A 154 -7.95 -3.57 -18.65
C ALA A 154 -7.92 -2.29 -17.82
N TYR A 155 -7.63 -2.40 -16.52
CA TYR A 155 -7.44 -1.26 -15.64
C TYR A 155 -6.07 -0.60 -15.87
N VAL A 156 -4.98 -1.38 -15.79
CA VAL A 156 -3.61 -0.85 -15.87
C VAL A 156 -3.34 -0.15 -17.21
N ARG A 157 -3.89 -0.65 -18.32
CA ARG A 157 -3.73 -0.03 -19.65
C ARG A 157 -4.31 1.38 -19.79
N LYS A 158 -5.15 1.84 -18.84
CA LYS A 158 -5.68 3.21 -18.82
C LYS A 158 -4.58 4.22 -18.46
N PHE A 159 -3.58 3.79 -17.70
CA PHE A 159 -2.52 4.62 -17.14
C PHE A 159 -1.16 4.36 -17.79
N VAL A 160 -0.91 3.12 -18.24
CA VAL A 160 0.37 2.71 -18.81
C VAL A 160 0.19 2.23 -20.25
N LYS A 161 0.99 2.78 -21.17
CA LYS A 161 1.10 2.27 -22.54
C LYS A 161 2.00 1.03 -22.55
N PHE A 162 1.48 -0.06 -23.11
CA PHE A 162 2.25 -1.30 -23.28
C PHE A 162 2.89 -1.36 -24.66
N PRO A 163 4.23 -1.37 -24.78
CA PRO A 163 4.90 -1.58 -26.06
C PRO A 163 4.64 -2.99 -26.61
N GLU A 164 4.54 -4.00 -25.74
CA GLU A 164 4.31 -5.41 -26.08
C GLU A 164 2.97 -5.91 -25.49
N LYS A 165 1.85 -5.53 -26.10
CA LYS A 165 0.50 -5.76 -25.54
C LYS A 165 0.22 -7.21 -25.11
N GLU A 166 0.62 -8.20 -25.94
CA GLU A 166 0.40 -9.62 -25.67
C GLU A 166 1.26 -10.13 -24.50
N ARG A 167 2.48 -9.61 -24.35
CA ARG A 167 3.35 -9.93 -23.20
C ARG A 167 2.69 -9.48 -21.90
N TYR A 168 2.23 -8.23 -21.83
CA TYR A 168 1.55 -7.71 -20.63
C TYR A 168 0.18 -8.35 -20.38
N ARG A 169 -0.51 -8.80 -21.42
CA ARG A 169 -1.77 -9.55 -21.28
C ARG A 169 -1.57 -10.95 -20.69
N ARG A 170 -0.43 -11.58 -20.97
CA ARG A 170 -0.03 -12.85 -20.33
C ARG A 170 0.37 -12.64 -18.87
N LEU A 171 0.97 -11.48 -18.56
CA LEU A 171 1.45 -11.19 -17.21
C LEU A 171 0.30 -10.81 -16.26
N LEU A 172 -0.73 -10.09 -16.73
CA LEU A 172 -1.81 -9.49 -15.94
C LEU A 172 -3.17 -10.16 -16.06
#